data_AF-A0A519CRX2-F1
#
_entry.id   AF-A0A519CRX2-F1
#
_cell.length_a   1.000
_cell.length_b   1.000
_cell.length_c   1.000
_cell.angle_alpha   90.00
_cell.angle_beta   90.00
_cell.angle_gamma   90.00
#
_symmetry.space_group_name_H-M   'P 1'
#
loop_
_entity.id
_entity.type
_entity.pdbx_description
1 polymer ?
#
loop_
_entity_poly.entity_id
_entity_poly.type
_entity_poly.pdbx_seq_one_letter_code
_entity_poly.pdbx_strand_id
1 'polypeptide(L)'
;MPSMLCNIKEYYSPSVRTNMGKNGLTNRKPERKVGLWIFYICGFFFVSFFIAPLILAEGSVTNISGRANALDFATSDGFGSSGNSEQSLLLHSHEDGTTHTHNEFAWTELDPYTGFIYAFGDLNCHNKHERSWEINGNQMPVCTRDIGIFLGLAIGGFVFSRRGYNRWTIKDTCLSIIPDNWLEKIYRGNYRTIAWLGFGMLFCIPLIVDGFTQLLTDYESNNFTRPLTGGPFGMGLAILIASMYSARPVKFDTASQVELPGGAKFELQVELEEE
;
A
#
# COMPACT_ATOMS: atom_id res chain seq x y z
N MET A 1 -78.56 -9.56 -2.30
CA MET A 1 -77.24 -9.40 -1.63
C MET A 1 -76.17 -9.31 -2.71
N PRO A 2 -75.51 -8.17 -2.93
CA PRO A 2 -74.40 -8.08 -3.87
C PRO A 2 -73.10 -8.50 -3.18
N SER A 3 -72.38 -9.42 -3.80
CA SER A 3 -71.08 -9.93 -3.35
C SER A 3 -70.00 -8.84 -3.44
N MET A 4 -69.40 -8.50 -2.30
CA MET A 4 -68.13 -7.74 -2.25
C MET A 4 -67.00 -8.62 -2.79
N LEU A 5 -66.57 -8.35 -4.02
CA LEU A 5 -65.26 -8.78 -4.50
C LEU A 5 -64.27 -7.65 -4.20
N CYS A 6 -63.50 -7.81 -3.12
CA CYS A 6 -62.35 -6.99 -2.81
C CYS A 6 -61.25 -7.28 -3.85
N ASN A 7 -61.16 -6.45 -4.88
CA ASN A 7 -60.02 -6.47 -5.79
C ASN A 7 -58.83 -5.81 -5.08
N ILE A 8 -57.96 -6.63 -4.50
CA ILE A 8 -56.63 -6.21 -4.05
C ILE A 8 -55.84 -5.89 -5.33
N LYS A 9 -55.80 -4.61 -5.70
CA LYS A 9 -54.80 -4.12 -6.65
C LYS A 9 -53.45 -4.23 -5.95
N GLU A 10 -52.66 -5.25 -6.29
CA GLU A 10 -51.22 -5.21 -6.06
C GLU A 10 -50.68 -3.98 -6.80
N TYR A 11 -50.45 -2.90 -6.05
CA TYR A 11 -49.60 -1.81 -6.52
C TYR A 11 -48.18 -2.37 -6.57
N TYR A 12 -47.83 -2.98 -7.70
CA TYR A 12 -46.44 -3.10 -8.11
C TYR A 12 -45.91 -1.68 -8.32
N SER A 13 -45.40 -1.09 -7.23
CA SER A 13 -44.55 0.09 -7.34
C SER A 13 -43.33 -0.34 -8.16
N PRO A 14 -43.05 0.28 -9.32
CA PRO A 14 -41.84 0.00 -10.07
C PRO A 14 -40.70 0.26 -9.10
N SER A 15 -39.90 -0.76 -8.80
CA SER A 15 -38.71 -0.58 -8.00
C SER A 15 -37.88 0.52 -8.66
N VAL A 16 -37.83 1.68 -8.02
CA VAL A 16 -36.83 2.69 -8.31
C VAL A 16 -35.52 1.94 -8.12
N ARG A 17 -34.88 1.53 -9.22
CA ARG A 17 -33.48 1.12 -9.19
C ARG A 17 -32.73 2.38 -8.81
N THR A 18 -32.68 2.64 -7.51
CA THR A 18 -31.77 3.59 -6.94
C THR A 18 -30.39 3.15 -7.43
N ASN A 19 -29.61 4.08 -7.98
CA ASN A 19 -28.20 3.85 -8.29
C ASN A 19 -27.40 3.70 -6.98
N MET A 20 -27.82 2.78 -6.11
CA MET A 20 -27.18 2.44 -4.85
C MET A 20 -26.02 1.49 -5.14
N GLY A 21 -24.87 1.84 -4.59
CA GLY A 21 -23.72 0.96 -4.52
C GLY A 21 -23.94 -0.16 -3.52
N LYS A 22 -23.06 -1.16 -3.54
CA LYS A 22 -23.11 -2.37 -2.70
C LYS A 22 -22.90 -2.16 -1.18
N ASN A 23 -22.94 -0.91 -0.75
CA ASN A 23 -22.85 -0.46 0.63
C ASN A 23 -24.09 0.35 1.05
N GLY A 24 -25.09 0.50 0.18
CA GLY A 24 -26.28 1.32 0.41
C GLY A 24 -26.11 2.81 0.10
N LEU A 25 -24.92 3.27 -0.34
CA LEU A 25 -24.69 4.67 -0.70
C LEU A 25 -24.92 4.94 -2.19
N THR A 26 -25.36 6.15 -2.53
CA THR A 26 -25.65 6.55 -3.93
C THR A 26 -24.41 6.86 -4.78
N ASN A 27 -23.24 6.99 -4.16
CA ASN A 27 -21.99 7.24 -4.89
C ASN A 27 -20.76 6.67 -4.18
N ARG A 28 -19.73 6.35 -4.96
CA ARG A 28 -18.41 5.87 -4.52
C ARG A 28 -17.25 6.80 -4.92
N LYS A 29 -17.56 8.08 -5.16
CA LYS A 29 -16.57 9.06 -5.64
C LYS A 29 -15.42 9.26 -4.63
N PRO A 30 -15.67 9.37 -3.31
CA PRO A 30 -14.61 9.52 -2.33
C PRO A 30 -13.61 8.35 -2.33
N GLU A 31 -14.10 7.11 -2.34
CA GLU A 31 -13.28 5.89 -2.30
C GLU A 31 -12.46 5.74 -3.59
N ARG A 32 -13.08 6.04 -4.74
CA ARG A 32 -12.37 6.10 -6.03
C ARG A 32 -11.27 7.16 -6.00
N LYS A 33 -11.52 8.33 -5.41
CA LYS A 33 -10.54 9.41 -5.28
C LYS A 33 -9.37 8.98 -4.40
N VAL A 34 -9.62 8.40 -3.22
CA VAL A 34 -8.58 7.88 -2.32
C VAL A 34 -7.69 6.86 -3.02
N GLY A 35 -8.27 5.85 -3.67
CA GLY A 35 -7.47 4.86 -4.39
C GLY A 35 -6.66 5.46 -5.55
N LEU A 36 -7.22 6.44 -6.27
CA LEU A 36 -6.49 7.15 -7.32
C LEU A 36 -5.34 8.01 -6.78
N TRP A 37 -5.49 8.62 -5.60
CA TRP A 37 -4.41 9.38 -4.96
C TRP A 37 -3.23 8.47 -4.65
N ILE A 38 -3.49 7.31 -4.03
CA ILE A 38 -2.46 6.32 -3.74
C ILE A 38 -1.80 5.85 -5.05
N PHE A 39 -2.60 5.53 -6.08
CA PHE A 39 -2.07 5.12 -7.39
C PHE A 39 -1.13 6.17 -7.99
N TYR A 40 -1.54 7.44 -8.05
CA TYR A 40 -0.75 8.48 -8.68
C TYR A 40 0.49 8.85 -7.86
N ILE A 41 0.38 8.95 -6.52
CA ILE A 41 1.52 9.29 -5.67
C ILE A 41 2.56 8.16 -5.69
N CYS A 42 2.15 6.92 -5.45
CA CYS A 42 3.09 5.79 -5.45
C CYS A 42 3.59 5.47 -6.86
N GLY A 43 2.76 5.64 -7.89
CA GLY A 43 3.16 5.52 -9.28
C GLY A 43 4.17 6.58 -9.71
N PHE A 44 4.04 7.81 -9.22
CA PHE A 44 5.02 8.88 -9.42
C PHE A 44 6.38 8.48 -8.85
N PHE A 45 6.45 8.01 -7.61
CA PHE A 45 7.70 7.54 -7.01
C PHE A 45 8.27 6.33 -7.75
N PHE A 46 7.44 5.31 -8.03
CA PHE A 46 7.86 4.12 -8.78
C PHE A 46 8.54 4.50 -10.10
N VAL A 47 7.91 5.34 -10.92
CA VAL A 47 8.49 5.79 -12.20
C VAL A 47 9.74 6.64 -11.97
N SER A 48 9.71 7.53 -10.98
CA SER A 48 10.82 8.44 -10.69
C SER A 48 12.08 7.71 -10.22
N PHE A 49 11.96 6.55 -9.57
CA PHE A 49 13.11 5.72 -9.20
C PHE A 49 13.92 5.22 -10.41
N PHE A 50 13.31 5.16 -11.60
CA PHE A 50 14.01 4.85 -12.84
C PHE A 50 14.48 6.10 -13.58
N ILE A 51 13.67 7.18 -13.56
CA ILE A 51 14.01 8.43 -14.27
C ILE A 51 15.18 9.15 -13.60
N ALA A 52 15.17 9.28 -12.27
CA ALA A 52 16.21 10.00 -11.53
C ALA A 52 17.64 9.52 -11.84
N PRO A 53 17.99 8.21 -11.69
CA PRO A 53 19.32 7.74 -12.05
C PRO A 53 19.61 7.80 -13.56
N LEU A 54 18.57 7.72 -14.42
CA LEU A 54 18.72 7.78 -15.87
C LEU A 54 19.16 9.16 -16.38
N ILE A 55 18.66 10.24 -15.78
CA ILE A 55 18.94 11.62 -16.23
C ILE A 55 20.16 12.24 -15.55
N LEU A 56 20.70 11.59 -14.53
CA LEU A 56 21.96 11.98 -13.89
C LEU A 56 23.14 11.80 -14.83
N ALA A 57 24.22 12.56 -14.55
CA ALA A 57 25.51 12.29 -15.18
C ALA A 57 25.91 10.83 -14.92
N GLU A 58 26.49 10.19 -15.94
CA GLU A 58 26.85 8.77 -15.86
C GLU A 58 27.84 8.52 -14.71
N GLY A 59 27.54 7.54 -13.86
CA GLY A 59 28.41 7.16 -12.74
C GLY A 59 28.56 8.22 -11.64
N SER A 60 27.63 9.19 -11.57
CA SER A 60 27.65 10.24 -10.53
C SER A 60 27.20 9.76 -9.16
N VAL A 61 26.43 8.66 -9.07
CA VAL A 61 25.98 8.08 -7.80
C VAL A 61 26.30 6.59 -7.80
N THR A 62 27.32 6.16 -7.07
CA THR A 62 27.82 4.78 -7.15
C THR A 62 28.09 4.18 -5.80
N ASN A 63 27.62 2.96 -5.60
CA ASN A 63 27.92 2.18 -4.42
C ASN A 63 27.47 2.79 -3.08
N ILE A 64 26.61 3.82 -3.02
CA ILE A 64 26.17 4.40 -1.75
C ILE A 64 25.56 3.33 -0.81
N SER A 65 25.68 3.52 0.50
CA SER A 65 25.03 2.67 1.50
C SER A 65 24.80 3.46 2.79
N GLY A 66 23.55 3.48 3.28
CA GLY A 66 23.12 4.25 4.44
C GLY A 66 22.22 3.45 5.40
N ARG A 67 21.49 4.18 6.24
CA ARG A 67 20.57 3.69 7.26
C ARG A 67 19.15 4.06 6.83
N ALA A 68 18.21 3.13 6.96
CA ALA A 68 16.81 3.51 6.77
C ALA A 68 16.32 4.43 7.88
N ASN A 69 15.36 5.31 7.54
CA ASN A 69 14.75 6.28 8.43
C ASN A 69 15.77 7.31 8.98
N ALA A 70 16.82 7.61 8.19
CA ALA A 70 17.85 8.59 8.52
C ALA A 70 18.17 9.46 7.29
N LEU A 71 18.94 10.53 7.49
CA LEU A 71 19.55 11.26 6.37
C LEU A 71 21.05 11.01 6.44
N ASP A 72 21.59 10.33 5.45
CA ASP A 72 23.01 9.97 5.37
C ASP A 72 23.71 10.66 4.21
N PHE A 73 22.97 11.08 3.19
CA PHE A 73 23.50 11.71 1.98
C PHE A 73 22.86 13.07 1.69
N ALA A 74 22.35 13.76 2.70
CA ALA A 74 21.79 15.10 2.55
C ALA A 74 22.83 16.09 2.06
N THR A 75 23.92 16.23 2.81
CA THR A 75 25.03 17.13 2.51
C THR A 75 26.34 16.34 2.39
N SER A 76 27.34 16.96 1.77
CA SER A 76 28.70 16.42 1.69
C SER A 76 29.36 16.41 3.08
N ASP A 77 29.12 17.44 3.90
CA ASP A 77 29.62 17.55 5.27
C ASP A 77 28.55 18.03 6.28
N GLY A 78 28.78 17.76 7.57
CA GLY A 78 27.91 18.23 8.64
C GLY A 78 26.59 17.45 8.82
N PHE A 79 25.46 18.15 8.72
CA PHE A 79 24.14 17.57 9.03
C PHE A 79 23.68 16.63 7.92
N GLY A 80 23.47 15.36 8.26
CA GLY A 80 22.96 14.38 7.30
C GLY A 80 24.00 13.91 6.28
N SER A 81 25.29 14.02 6.62
CA SER A 81 26.42 13.54 5.81
C SER A 81 27.05 12.26 6.35
N SER A 82 26.31 11.49 7.17
CA SER A 82 26.86 10.29 7.85
C SER A 82 27.31 9.21 6.87
N GLY A 83 26.74 9.16 5.66
CA GLY A 83 27.17 8.29 4.57
C GLY A 83 28.45 8.75 3.84
N ASN A 84 28.90 9.98 4.11
CA ASN A 84 30.12 10.59 3.55
C ASN A 84 31.28 10.63 4.58
N SER A 85 31.25 9.79 5.62
CA SER A 85 32.35 9.72 6.59
C SER A 85 33.69 9.32 5.95
N GLU A 86 34.82 9.71 6.53
CA GLU A 86 36.14 9.27 6.03
C GLU A 86 36.24 7.75 5.93
N GLN A 87 35.64 7.02 6.87
CA GLN A 87 35.66 5.56 6.87
C GLN A 87 34.86 4.94 5.72
N SER A 88 33.76 5.57 5.29
CA SER A 88 32.97 5.14 4.13
C SER A 88 33.66 5.46 2.80
N LEU A 89 34.46 6.54 2.75
CA LEU A 89 35.20 6.92 1.54
C LEU A 89 36.47 6.08 1.31
N LEU A 90 36.95 5.36 2.35
CA LEU A 90 38.06 4.43 2.24
C LEU A 90 37.60 3.05 1.72
N LEU A 91 38.56 2.26 1.23
CA LEU A 91 38.29 0.88 0.82
C LEU A 91 37.87 0.06 2.04
N HIS A 92 36.64 -0.44 2.06
CA HIS A 92 36.09 -1.22 3.17
C HIS A 92 35.23 -2.37 2.67
N SER A 93 34.99 -3.35 3.54
CA SER A 93 34.20 -4.54 3.22
C SER A 93 32.76 -4.41 3.71
N HIS A 94 31.81 -4.84 2.88
CA HIS A 94 30.40 -4.90 3.20
C HIS A 94 29.98 -6.27 3.71
N GLU A 95 28.77 -6.35 4.28
CA GLU A 95 28.17 -7.60 4.78
C GLU A 95 28.08 -8.69 3.70
N ASP A 96 28.02 -8.31 2.43
CA ASP A 96 27.98 -9.23 1.29
C ASP A 96 29.37 -9.72 0.83
N GLY A 97 30.44 -9.30 1.52
CA GLY A 97 31.82 -9.66 1.21
C GLY A 97 32.45 -8.86 0.07
N THR A 98 31.73 -7.89 -0.51
CA THR A 98 32.33 -6.96 -1.48
C THR A 98 33.25 -5.97 -0.77
N THR A 99 34.31 -5.54 -1.45
CA THR A 99 35.22 -4.51 -0.96
C THR A 99 35.27 -3.38 -1.97
N HIS A 100 34.74 -2.21 -1.59
CA HIS A 100 34.68 -1.05 -2.47
C HIS A 100 34.80 0.27 -1.69
N THR A 101 34.85 1.38 -2.42
CA THR A 101 34.83 2.75 -1.88
C THR A 101 33.49 3.38 -2.22
N HIS A 102 32.87 4.10 -1.27
CA HIS A 102 31.75 4.99 -1.59
C HIS A 102 32.27 6.22 -2.34
N ASN A 103 31.52 6.71 -3.33
CA ASN A 103 31.76 8.06 -3.82
C ASN A 103 31.08 9.07 -2.87
N GLU A 104 31.69 10.24 -2.71
CA GLU A 104 31.03 11.34 -2.01
C GLU A 104 29.75 11.72 -2.76
N PHE A 105 28.64 11.80 -2.03
CA PHE A 105 27.33 12.05 -2.60
C PHE A 105 26.47 12.94 -1.69
N ALA A 106 25.90 14.01 -2.25
CA ALA A 106 25.00 14.91 -1.56
C ALA A 106 23.78 15.22 -2.43
N TRP A 107 22.60 14.72 -2.06
CA TRP A 107 21.41 14.94 -2.87
C TRP A 107 20.95 16.41 -2.87
N THR A 108 21.39 17.25 -1.92
CA THR A 108 21.12 18.69 -1.94
C THR A 108 21.87 19.44 -3.06
N GLU A 109 22.92 18.83 -3.62
CA GLU A 109 23.71 19.41 -4.70
C GLU A 109 23.14 19.06 -6.10
N LEU A 110 22.18 18.14 -6.15
CA LEU A 110 21.49 17.76 -7.39
C LEU A 110 20.43 18.78 -7.80
N ASP A 111 19.90 18.63 -9.01
CA ASP A 111 18.71 19.39 -9.42
C ASP A 111 17.51 19.06 -8.50
N PRO A 112 16.54 19.99 -8.34
CA PRO A 112 15.45 19.82 -7.38
C PRO A 112 14.61 18.54 -7.56
N TYR A 113 14.44 18.05 -8.79
CA TYR A 113 13.66 16.84 -9.04
C TYR A 113 14.45 15.61 -8.61
N THR A 114 15.66 15.45 -9.12
CA THR A 114 16.50 14.28 -8.81
C THR A 114 16.87 14.25 -7.34
N GLY A 115 17.26 15.41 -6.78
CA GLY A 115 17.54 15.57 -5.36
C GLY A 115 16.37 15.16 -4.48
N PHE A 116 15.12 15.53 -4.83
CA PHE A 116 13.93 15.09 -4.10
C PHE A 116 13.73 13.56 -4.11
N ILE A 117 14.01 12.90 -5.23
CA ILE A 117 13.87 11.45 -5.35
C ILE A 117 14.96 10.72 -4.57
N TYR A 118 16.20 11.19 -4.61
CA TYR A 118 17.28 10.62 -3.79
C TYR A 118 17.11 10.94 -2.30
N ALA A 119 16.59 12.11 -1.94
CA ALA A 119 16.22 12.44 -0.55
C ALA A 119 15.13 11.52 -0.01
N PHE A 120 14.12 11.21 -0.84
CA PHE A 120 13.10 10.23 -0.49
C PHE A 120 13.73 8.86 -0.24
N GLY A 121 14.66 8.46 -1.11
CA GLY A 121 15.44 7.24 -0.99
C GLY A 121 16.24 7.15 0.30
N ASP A 122 17.12 8.13 0.52
CA ASP A 122 17.97 8.30 1.70
C ASP A 122 17.14 8.20 2.99
N LEU A 123 16.01 8.91 3.04
CA LEU A 123 15.14 8.88 4.21
C LEU A 123 14.49 7.51 4.47
N ASN A 124 14.06 6.77 3.44
CA ASN A 124 13.20 5.60 3.64
C ASN A 124 13.94 4.25 3.49
N CYS A 125 15.06 4.25 2.78
CA CYS A 125 15.80 3.07 2.38
C CYS A 125 17.16 3.02 3.09
N HIS A 126 17.78 1.85 3.12
CA HIS A 126 19.17 1.72 3.52
C HIS A 126 20.14 2.03 2.38
N ASN A 127 19.64 2.31 1.18
CA ASN A 127 20.42 2.55 -0.03
C ASN A 127 21.52 1.52 -0.29
N LYS A 128 21.41 0.29 0.20
CA LYS A 128 22.46 -0.73 0.05
C LYS A 128 22.75 -1.02 -1.43
N HIS A 129 23.99 -0.85 -1.85
CA HIS A 129 24.40 -0.98 -3.25
C HIS A 129 24.09 -2.37 -3.83
N GLU A 130 24.37 -3.43 -3.06
CA GLU A 130 24.19 -4.83 -3.46
C GLU A 130 22.71 -5.22 -3.61
N ARG A 131 21.82 -4.38 -3.08
CA ARG A 131 20.36 -4.56 -3.12
C ARG A 131 19.68 -3.65 -4.13
N SER A 132 20.46 -2.85 -4.84
CA SER A 132 20.01 -1.83 -5.78
C SER A 132 20.38 -2.25 -7.21
N TRP A 133 19.61 -1.75 -8.18
CA TRP A 133 20.00 -1.80 -9.58
C TRP A 133 20.73 -0.50 -9.96
N GLU A 134 21.41 -0.55 -11.09
CA GLU A 134 22.08 0.60 -11.68
C GLU A 134 21.45 0.94 -13.03
N ILE A 135 21.29 2.25 -13.28
CA ILE A 135 20.81 2.81 -14.54
C ILE A 135 21.73 3.96 -14.90
N ASN A 136 22.25 3.98 -16.13
CA ASN A 136 23.24 4.98 -16.56
C ASN A 136 24.49 5.03 -15.64
N GLY A 137 24.94 3.88 -15.15
CA GLY A 137 26.02 3.78 -14.17
C GLY A 137 25.68 4.36 -12.79
N ASN A 138 24.46 4.85 -12.57
CA ASN A 138 24.01 5.40 -11.30
C ASN A 138 23.20 4.37 -10.53
N GLN A 139 23.55 4.16 -9.26
CA GLN A 139 22.76 3.38 -8.32
C GLN A 139 21.37 3.99 -8.15
N MET A 140 20.34 3.15 -8.18
CA MET A 140 18.97 3.58 -7.92
C MET A 140 18.83 4.24 -6.53
N PRO A 141 17.90 5.21 -6.38
CA PRO A 141 17.66 5.90 -5.12
C PRO A 141 17.07 4.99 -4.03
N VAL A 142 16.56 3.80 -4.38
CA VAL A 142 16.03 2.83 -3.44
C VAL A 142 16.43 1.41 -3.83
N CYS A 143 16.36 0.48 -2.88
CA CYS A 143 16.62 -0.93 -3.14
C CYS A 143 15.52 -1.57 -4.00
N THR A 144 15.84 -2.68 -4.64
CA THR A 144 14.90 -3.44 -5.50
C THR A 144 13.66 -3.95 -4.77
N ARG A 145 13.71 -4.10 -3.43
CA ARG A 145 12.53 -4.42 -2.62
C ARG A 145 11.53 -3.27 -2.61
N ASP A 146 12.01 -2.04 -2.44
CA ASP A 146 11.17 -0.85 -2.41
C ASP A 146 10.57 -0.54 -3.78
N ILE A 147 11.29 -0.85 -4.87
CA ILE A 147 10.71 -0.85 -6.23
C ILE A 147 9.46 -1.73 -6.29
N GLY A 148 9.54 -2.95 -5.75
CA GLY A 148 8.41 -3.86 -5.63
C GLY A 148 7.29 -3.26 -4.77
N ILE A 149 7.61 -2.78 -3.57
CA ILE A 149 6.62 -2.20 -2.65
C ILE A 149 5.86 -1.03 -3.30
N PHE A 150 6.55 -0.11 -3.97
CA PHE A 150 5.93 1.04 -4.63
C PHE A 150 5.07 0.65 -5.84
N LEU A 151 5.51 -0.33 -6.64
CA LEU A 151 4.67 -0.90 -7.68
C LEU A 151 3.40 -1.54 -7.10
N GLY A 152 3.57 -2.33 -6.04
CA GLY A 152 2.48 -2.94 -5.29
C GLY A 152 1.49 -1.91 -4.76
N LEU A 153 1.98 -0.85 -4.11
CA LEU A 153 1.17 0.25 -3.60
C LEU A 153 0.35 0.91 -4.73
N ALA A 154 0.98 1.18 -5.87
CA ALA A 154 0.28 1.74 -7.03
C ALA A 154 -0.83 0.80 -7.51
N ILE A 155 -0.53 -0.48 -7.72
CA ILE A 155 -1.52 -1.49 -8.14
C ILE A 155 -2.65 -1.61 -7.12
N GLY A 156 -2.36 -1.65 -5.82
CA GLY A 156 -3.34 -1.73 -4.75
C GLY A 156 -4.27 -0.52 -4.73
N GLY A 157 -3.72 0.70 -4.87
CA GLY A 157 -4.50 1.94 -5.01
C GLY A 157 -5.39 1.92 -6.25
N PHE A 158 -4.88 1.45 -7.39
CA PHE A 158 -5.66 1.28 -8.62
C PHE A 158 -6.81 0.30 -8.41
N VAL A 159 -6.54 -0.88 -7.86
CA VAL A 159 -7.56 -1.90 -7.57
C VAL A 159 -8.64 -1.36 -6.63
N PHE A 160 -8.24 -0.71 -5.53
CA PHE A 160 -9.18 -0.10 -4.59
C PHE A 160 -10.03 0.97 -5.26
N SER A 161 -9.45 1.82 -6.10
CA SER A 161 -10.22 2.85 -6.81
C SER A 161 -11.28 2.28 -7.77
N ARG A 162 -11.09 1.03 -8.24
CA ARG A 162 -12.06 0.34 -9.09
C ARG A 162 -13.12 -0.38 -8.27
N ARG A 163 -12.75 -1.01 -7.14
CA ARG A 163 -13.59 -1.99 -6.45
C ARG A 163 -13.94 -1.68 -4.99
N GLY A 164 -13.22 -0.78 -4.34
CA GLY A 164 -13.40 -0.45 -2.92
C GLY A 164 -14.67 0.37 -2.66
N TYR A 165 -15.30 0.10 -1.50
CA TYR A 165 -16.48 0.79 -0.98
C TYR A 165 -16.33 1.00 0.54
N ASN A 166 -16.74 2.17 1.03
CA ASN A 166 -16.90 2.42 2.46
C ASN A 166 -17.97 1.49 3.03
N ARG A 167 -17.59 0.57 3.93
CA ARG A 167 -18.52 -0.32 4.65
C ARG A 167 -18.47 -0.08 6.16
N TRP A 168 -18.34 1.18 6.58
CA TRP A 168 -18.32 1.63 7.97
C TRP A 168 -17.05 1.27 8.75
N THR A 169 -16.66 0.00 8.78
CA THR A 169 -15.42 -0.44 9.46
C THR A 169 -14.27 -0.57 8.45
N ILE A 170 -13.03 -0.47 8.94
CA ILE A 170 -11.83 -0.68 8.14
C ILE A 170 -11.81 -2.09 7.56
N LYS A 171 -12.17 -3.09 8.38
CA LYS A 171 -12.26 -4.50 8.00
C LYS A 171 -13.20 -4.73 6.82
N ASP A 172 -14.43 -4.26 6.94
CA ASP A 172 -15.46 -4.46 5.92
C ASP A 172 -15.14 -3.65 4.65
N THR A 173 -14.49 -2.49 4.82
CA THR A 173 -13.99 -1.67 3.70
C THR A 173 -12.82 -2.36 2.98
N CYS A 174 -11.91 -3.04 3.69
CA CYS A 174 -10.85 -3.85 3.08
C CYS A 174 -11.44 -5.00 2.26
N LEU A 175 -12.34 -5.77 2.88
CA LEU A 175 -12.99 -6.91 2.21
C LEU A 175 -13.90 -6.46 1.06
N SER A 176 -14.29 -5.19 0.99
CA SER A 176 -15.15 -4.67 -0.08
C SER A 176 -14.57 -4.82 -1.49
N ILE A 177 -13.26 -5.04 -1.65
CA ILE A 177 -12.69 -5.29 -2.98
C ILE A 177 -13.04 -6.69 -3.52
N ILE A 178 -13.40 -7.62 -2.62
CA ILE A 178 -13.79 -8.99 -2.93
C ILE A 178 -15.26 -9.00 -3.38
N PRO A 179 -15.64 -9.84 -4.37
CA PRO A 179 -17.03 -10.02 -4.78
C PRO A 179 -17.94 -10.47 -3.63
N ASP A 180 -19.14 -9.88 -3.53
CA ASP A 180 -20.02 -10.11 -2.39
C ASP A 180 -20.55 -11.55 -2.32
N ASN A 181 -20.69 -12.23 -3.46
CA ASN A 181 -21.08 -13.65 -3.51
C ASN A 181 -20.03 -14.58 -2.86
N TRP A 182 -18.76 -14.17 -2.78
CA TRP A 182 -17.72 -14.93 -2.08
C TRP A 182 -17.74 -14.65 -0.57
N LEU A 183 -18.17 -13.45 -0.20
CA LEU A 183 -18.22 -12.99 1.18
C LEU A 183 -19.50 -13.43 1.91
N GLU A 184 -20.57 -13.79 1.22
CA GLU A 184 -21.86 -14.11 1.85
C GLU A 184 -21.73 -15.14 2.98
N LYS A 185 -21.06 -16.27 2.74
CA LYS A 185 -20.85 -17.31 3.77
C LYS A 185 -20.02 -16.80 4.96
N ILE A 186 -19.04 -15.95 4.69
CA ILE A 186 -18.16 -15.35 5.71
C ILE A 186 -18.96 -14.40 6.60
N TYR A 187 -19.84 -13.59 6.02
CA TYR A 187 -20.67 -12.63 6.76
C TYR A 187 -21.76 -13.33 7.57
N ARG A 188 -22.46 -14.31 6.97
CA ARG A 188 -23.48 -15.11 7.68
C ARG A 188 -22.90 -15.94 8.82
N GLY A 189 -21.71 -16.50 8.64
CA GLY A 189 -21.02 -17.30 9.66
C GLY A 189 -20.18 -16.50 10.66
N ASN A 190 -20.23 -15.16 10.64
CA ASN A 190 -19.44 -14.27 11.49
C ASN A 190 -17.90 -14.49 11.43
N TYR A 191 -17.37 -14.97 10.30
CA TYR A 191 -15.94 -15.20 10.08
C TYR A 191 -15.19 -13.98 9.53
N ARG A 192 -15.82 -12.80 9.55
CA ARG A 192 -15.31 -11.56 8.92
C ARG A 192 -13.90 -11.18 9.41
N THR A 193 -13.65 -11.31 10.71
CA THR A 193 -12.36 -10.95 11.31
C THR A 193 -11.25 -11.91 10.85
N ILE A 194 -11.52 -13.21 10.84
CA ILE A 194 -10.57 -14.22 10.35
C ILE A 194 -10.30 -14.01 8.85
N ALA A 195 -11.34 -13.76 8.06
CA ALA A 195 -11.18 -13.49 6.63
C ALA A 195 -10.32 -12.25 6.35
N TRP A 196 -10.49 -11.17 7.12
CA TRP A 196 -9.67 -9.97 6.99
C TRP A 196 -8.22 -10.19 7.39
N LEU A 197 -7.97 -10.89 8.50
CA LEU A 197 -6.62 -11.26 8.90
C LEU A 197 -5.95 -12.17 7.85
N GLY A 198 -6.65 -13.20 7.37
CA GLY A 198 -6.16 -14.08 6.31
C GLY A 198 -5.88 -13.32 4.99
N PHE A 199 -6.76 -12.39 4.63
CA PHE A 199 -6.58 -11.53 3.46
C PHE A 199 -5.36 -10.62 3.59
N GLY A 200 -5.12 -10.03 4.76
CA GLY A 200 -3.90 -9.26 5.03
C GLY A 200 -2.65 -10.16 5.00
N MET A 201 -2.70 -11.31 5.66
CA MET A 201 -1.58 -12.27 5.70
C MET A 201 -1.19 -12.76 4.31
N LEU A 202 -2.14 -12.97 3.40
CA LEU A 202 -1.85 -13.35 2.01
C LEU A 202 -0.84 -12.40 1.34
N PHE A 203 -0.95 -11.09 1.59
CA PHE A 203 -0.03 -10.10 1.04
C PHE A 203 1.28 -9.98 1.80
N CYS A 204 1.28 -10.25 3.11
CA CYS A 204 2.48 -10.18 3.95
C CYS A 204 3.37 -11.42 3.84
N ILE A 205 2.79 -12.61 3.58
CA ILE A 205 3.50 -13.90 3.61
C ILE A 205 4.78 -13.90 2.77
N PRO A 206 4.79 -13.45 1.49
CA PRO A 206 6.01 -13.50 0.69
C PRO A 206 7.17 -12.73 1.31
N LEU A 207 6.90 -11.52 1.82
CA LEU A 207 7.91 -10.68 2.46
C LEU A 207 8.33 -11.23 3.83
N ILE A 208 7.39 -11.74 4.62
CA ILE A 208 7.67 -12.37 5.91
C ILE A 208 8.58 -13.58 5.70
N VAL A 209 8.22 -14.50 4.81
CA VAL A 209 9.03 -15.71 4.54
C VAL A 209 10.43 -15.31 4.08
N ASP A 210 10.54 -14.43 3.09
CA ASP A 210 11.83 -13.97 2.56
C ASP A 210 12.70 -13.30 3.63
N GLY A 211 12.12 -12.41 4.45
CA GLY A 211 12.84 -11.71 5.52
C GLY A 211 13.22 -12.62 6.70
N PHE A 212 12.32 -13.51 7.14
CA PHE A 212 12.60 -14.45 8.22
C PHE A 212 13.61 -15.52 7.80
N THR A 213 13.59 -15.99 6.55
CA THR A 213 14.61 -16.91 6.05
C THR A 213 15.99 -16.24 6.03
N GLN A 214 16.08 -14.98 5.60
CA GLN A 214 17.32 -14.17 5.71
C GLN A 214 17.80 -14.00 7.16
N LEU A 215 16.87 -13.83 8.10
CA LEU A 215 17.22 -13.67 9.52
C LEU A 215 17.75 -14.96 10.15
N LEU A 216 17.31 -16.13 9.68
CA LEU A 216 17.58 -17.43 10.31
C LEU A 216 18.63 -18.28 9.58
N THR A 217 19.05 -17.90 8.37
CA THR A 217 19.92 -18.71 7.51
C THR A 217 20.89 -17.82 6.71
N ASP A 218 21.89 -18.42 6.07
CA ASP A 218 22.84 -17.74 5.19
C ASP A 218 22.24 -17.36 3.81
N TYR A 219 20.93 -17.57 3.61
CA TYR A 219 20.25 -17.17 2.39
C TYR A 219 20.10 -15.65 2.33
N GLU A 220 20.54 -15.04 1.23
CA GLU A 220 20.27 -13.65 0.88
C GLU A 220 19.37 -13.58 -0.36
N SER A 221 18.33 -12.73 -0.31
CA SER A 221 17.50 -12.52 -1.50
C SER A 221 18.34 -11.92 -2.62
N ASN A 222 18.10 -12.30 -3.85
CA ASN A 222 18.68 -11.59 -4.99
C ASN A 222 17.79 -10.42 -5.44
N ASN A 223 18.30 -9.60 -6.35
CA ASN A 223 17.61 -8.42 -6.87
C ASN A 223 16.36 -8.72 -7.71
N PHE A 224 16.06 -9.99 -8.02
CA PHE A 224 14.79 -10.43 -8.60
C PHE A 224 13.78 -10.87 -7.54
N THR A 225 14.22 -11.59 -6.50
CA THR A 225 13.33 -12.05 -5.42
C THR A 225 12.81 -10.88 -4.58
N ARG A 226 13.67 -9.90 -4.28
CA ARG A 226 13.33 -8.71 -3.47
C ARG A 226 12.08 -7.96 -3.96
N PRO A 227 11.96 -7.57 -5.24
CA PRO A 227 10.75 -6.90 -5.73
C PRO A 227 9.52 -7.82 -5.73
N LEU A 228 9.69 -9.13 -5.96
CA LEU A 228 8.58 -10.11 -5.98
C LEU A 228 7.98 -10.33 -4.59
N THR A 229 8.77 -10.20 -3.53
CA THR A 229 8.28 -10.33 -2.15
C THR A 229 7.74 -8.99 -1.63
N GLY A 230 8.33 -7.86 -2.04
CA GLY A 230 7.86 -6.52 -1.73
C GLY A 230 6.54 -6.12 -2.42
N GLY A 231 6.32 -6.55 -3.67
CA GLY A 231 5.13 -6.21 -4.46
C GLY A 231 3.79 -6.58 -3.81
N PRO A 232 3.57 -7.85 -3.43
CA PRO A 232 2.37 -8.27 -2.71
C PRO A 232 2.17 -7.46 -1.43
N PHE A 233 3.23 -7.27 -0.63
CA PHE A 233 3.15 -6.48 0.60
C PHE A 233 2.68 -5.05 0.33
N GLY A 234 3.27 -4.37 -0.64
CA GLY A 234 2.85 -3.02 -1.06
C GLY A 234 1.39 -2.96 -1.50
N MET A 235 0.91 -3.96 -2.24
CA MET A 235 -0.49 -4.03 -2.67
C MET A 235 -1.45 -4.15 -1.48
N GLY A 236 -1.16 -5.04 -0.53
CA GLY A 236 -1.93 -5.19 0.70
C GLY A 236 -1.94 -3.91 1.54
N LEU A 237 -0.78 -3.26 1.68
CA LEU A 237 -0.62 -2.01 2.40
C LEU A 237 -1.45 -0.87 1.77
N ALA A 238 -1.47 -0.74 0.45
CA ALA A 238 -2.30 0.25 -0.24
C ALA A 238 -3.79 0.02 -0.02
N ILE A 239 -4.25 -1.24 -0.05
CA ILE A 239 -5.66 -1.58 0.23
C ILE A 239 -6.03 -1.21 1.66
N LEU A 240 -5.15 -1.49 2.63
CA LEU A 240 -5.36 -1.13 4.03
C LEU A 240 -5.43 0.40 4.21
N ILE A 241 -4.44 1.14 3.69
CA ILE A 241 -4.41 2.61 3.74
C ILE A 241 -5.66 3.20 3.09
N ALA A 242 -6.02 2.75 1.89
CA ALA A 242 -7.20 3.24 1.19
C ALA A 242 -8.48 2.98 2.01
N SER A 243 -8.55 1.83 2.67
CA SER A 243 -9.66 1.46 3.54
C SER A 243 -9.73 2.31 4.81
N MET A 244 -8.60 2.61 5.44
CA MET A 244 -8.54 3.50 6.61
C MET A 244 -9.08 4.90 6.29
N TYR A 245 -8.73 5.46 5.13
CA TYR A 245 -9.23 6.78 4.70
C TYR A 245 -10.67 6.76 4.18
N SER A 246 -11.17 5.60 3.77
CA SER A 246 -12.49 5.43 3.16
C SER A 246 -13.56 4.97 4.15
N ALA A 247 -13.21 4.27 5.22
CA ALA A 247 -14.11 3.82 6.26
C ALA A 247 -14.64 5.03 7.06
N ARG A 248 -15.77 5.60 6.62
CA ARG A 248 -16.35 6.83 7.16
C ARG A 248 -17.79 6.57 7.63
N PRO A 249 -17.99 6.28 8.93
CA PRO A 249 -19.32 6.10 9.52
C PRO A 249 -20.27 7.27 9.29
N VAL A 250 -19.76 8.50 9.32
CA VAL A 250 -20.52 9.75 9.12
C VAL A 250 -21.25 9.87 7.77
N LYS A 251 -21.02 8.94 6.84
CA LYS A 251 -21.74 8.88 5.56
C LYS A 251 -23.05 8.10 5.62
N PHE A 252 -23.35 7.52 6.76
CA PHE A 252 -24.54 6.74 7.03
C PHE A 252 -25.25 7.38 8.24
N ASP A 253 -26.58 7.44 8.21
CA ASP A 253 -27.35 7.97 9.35
C ASP A 253 -27.31 6.99 10.52
N THR A 254 -27.31 5.69 10.22
CA THR A 254 -27.21 4.60 11.22
C THR A 254 -26.37 3.44 10.70
N ALA A 255 -25.84 2.62 11.63
CA ALA A 255 -25.06 1.44 11.26
C ALA A 255 -25.88 0.41 10.46
N SER A 256 -27.20 0.33 10.70
CA SER A 256 -28.10 -0.61 10.02
C SER A 256 -28.40 -0.26 8.56
N GLN A 257 -28.07 0.95 8.10
CA GLN A 257 -28.17 1.36 6.69
C GLN A 257 -27.04 0.78 5.82
N VAL A 258 -25.95 0.32 6.43
CA VAL A 258 -24.82 -0.23 5.67
C VAL A 258 -25.23 -1.58 5.07
N GLU A 259 -25.24 -1.67 3.74
CA GLU A 259 -25.46 -2.95 3.06
C GLU A 259 -24.19 -3.80 3.09
N LEU A 260 -24.29 -4.99 3.66
CA LEU A 260 -23.21 -5.98 3.72
C LEU A 260 -23.59 -7.25 2.93
N PRO A 261 -22.59 -8.08 2.55
CA PRO A 261 -22.83 -9.34 1.85
C PRO A 261 -23.85 -10.24 2.55
N GLY A 262 -24.72 -10.89 1.76
CA GLY A 262 -25.77 -11.78 2.28
C GLY A 262 -26.91 -11.07 3.02
N GLY A 263 -27.01 -9.74 2.92
CA GLY A 263 -28.02 -8.95 3.63
C GLY A 263 -27.73 -8.75 5.12
N ALA A 264 -26.50 -9.03 5.56
CA ALA A 264 -26.07 -8.75 6.93
C ALA A 264 -26.17 -7.25 7.24
N LYS A 265 -26.47 -6.91 8.49
CA LYS A 265 -26.57 -5.53 8.97
C LYS A 265 -25.84 -5.38 10.29
N PHE A 266 -25.42 -4.16 10.59
CA PHE A 266 -24.99 -3.81 11.95
C PHE A 266 -26.23 -3.54 12.80
N GLU A 267 -26.23 -4.10 14.01
CA GLU A 267 -27.25 -3.88 15.03
C GLU A 267 -26.52 -3.45 16.30
N LEU A 268 -26.99 -2.38 16.93
CA LEU A 268 -26.50 -1.97 18.24
C LEU A 268 -27.11 -2.94 19.26
N GLN A 269 -26.27 -3.53 20.12
CA GLN A 269 -26.81 -4.26 21.26
C GLN A 269 -27.45 -3.24 22.19
N VAL A 270 -28.75 -3.39 22.43
CA VAL A 270 -29.42 -2.67 23.50
C VAL A 270 -28.94 -3.35 24.79
N GLU A 271 -28.09 -2.67 25.57
CA GLU A 271 -27.84 -3.09 26.95
C GLU A 271 -29.20 -3.05 27.66
N LEU A 272 -29.68 -4.23 28.06
CA LEU A 272 -30.77 -4.31 29.01
C LEU A 272 -30.18 -3.77 30.31
N GLU A 273 -30.59 -2.57 30.72
CA GLU A 273 -30.40 -2.11 32.09
C GLU A 273 -31.04 -3.18 32.99
N GLU A 274 -30.20 -3.93 33.70
CA GLU A 274 -30.66 -4.81 34.78
C GLU A 274 -31.28 -3.91 35.86
N GLU A 275 -32.62 -3.86 35.91
CA GLU A 275 -33.40 -3.27 37.01
C GLU A 275 -33.17 -4.01 38.34
#